data_AF-A0A3U8XQ90-F1
#
_entry.id   AF-A0A3U8XQ90-F1
#
_cell.length_a   1.000
_cell.length_b   1.000
_cell.length_c   1.000
_cell.angle_alpha   90.00
_cell.angle_beta   90.00
_cell.angle_gamma   90.00
#
_symmetry.space_group_name_H-M   'P 1'
#
loop_
_entity.id
_entity.type
_entity.pdbx_description
1 polymer ?
#
loop_
_entity_poly.entity_id
_entity_poly.type
_entity_poly.pdbx_seq_one_letter_code
_entity_poly.pdbx_strand_id
1 'polypeptide(L)'
;MKNFIPYAPEPDDTLFADAAYLKSEDGQDWYGCQQLFSADTLKITYDDNDVITCITRDVSGLWPAGQSVAELPDTDENRRADISCCWQFKDGKVVQRVYSPEELRRQAESKIERPGVDTG
;
A
#
# COMPACT_ATOMS: atom_id res chain seq x y z
N MET A 1 7.78 5.12 4.80
CA MET A 1 8.49 3.89 5.21
C MET A 1 8.41 2.88 4.08
N LYS A 2 9.50 2.17 3.79
CA LYS A 2 9.61 1.32 2.59
C LYS A 2 9.69 -0.17 2.98
N ASN A 3 9.11 -1.01 2.13
CA ASN A 3 9.30 -2.46 2.08
C ASN A 3 9.20 -3.17 3.44
N PHE A 4 8.01 -3.19 4.02
CA PHE A 4 7.76 -3.90 5.26
C PHE A 4 7.83 -5.41 5.06
N ILE A 5 8.66 -6.08 5.85
CA ILE A 5 8.83 -7.53 5.82
C ILE A 5 8.56 -8.15 7.19
N PRO A 6 8.07 -9.40 7.24
CA PRO A 6 7.96 -10.14 8.49
C PRO A 6 9.30 -10.28 9.22
N TYR A 7 9.27 -10.15 10.54
CA TYR A 7 10.42 -10.46 11.38
C TYR A 7 9.96 -11.00 12.75
N ALA A 8 10.90 -11.63 13.46
CA ALA A 8 10.71 -12.00 14.87
C ALA A 8 11.40 -10.92 15.73
N PRO A 9 10.66 -10.16 16.55
CA PRO A 9 11.26 -9.23 17.51
C PRO A 9 11.91 -9.98 18.67
N GLU A 10 12.82 -9.31 19.36
CA GLU A 10 13.32 -9.79 20.65
C GLU A 10 12.16 -9.80 21.67
N PRO A 11 12.14 -10.74 22.63
CA PRO A 11 11.03 -10.86 23.58
C PRO A 11 10.69 -9.56 24.32
N ASP A 12 11.70 -8.80 24.71
CA ASP A 12 11.56 -7.55 25.47
C ASP A 12 10.98 -6.39 24.62
N ASP A 13 11.02 -6.52 23.28
CA ASP A 13 10.52 -5.53 22.34
C ASP A 13 9.09 -5.87 21.82
N THR A 14 8.47 -6.94 22.33
CA THR A 14 7.12 -7.34 21.93
C THR A 14 6.04 -6.47 22.58
N LEU A 15 5.24 -5.78 21.76
CA LEU A 15 4.07 -5.02 22.22
C LEU A 15 2.84 -5.92 22.44
N PHE A 16 2.73 -6.97 21.65
CA PHE A 16 1.62 -7.94 21.65
C PHE A 16 2.19 -9.36 21.61
N ALA A 17 1.83 -10.16 22.61
CA ALA A 17 2.18 -11.58 22.62
C ALA A 17 1.53 -12.31 21.43
N ASP A 18 2.27 -13.23 20.80
CA ASP A 18 1.83 -14.08 19.69
C ASP A 18 1.36 -13.35 18.41
N ALA A 19 1.63 -12.03 18.31
CA ALA A 19 1.36 -11.27 17.10
C ALA A 19 2.44 -11.46 16.04
N ALA A 20 2.07 -11.28 14.77
CA ALA A 20 3.03 -11.13 13.69
C ALA A 20 3.55 -9.68 13.65
N TYR A 21 4.85 -9.52 13.39
CA TYR A 21 5.51 -8.22 13.35
C TYR A 21 6.08 -7.95 11.97
N LEU A 22 6.10 -6.66 11.61
CA LEU A 22 6.67 -6.17 10.36
C LEU A 22 7.71 -5.10 10.66
N LYS A 23 8.82 -5.13 9.95
CA LYS A 23 9.82 -4.04 9.98
C LYS A 23 10.02 -3.47 8.60
N SER A 24 10.21 -2.15 8.51
CA SER A 24 10.61 -1.48 7.28
C SER A 24 12.05 -1.82 6.89
N GLU A 25 12.42 -1.46 5.66
CA GLU A 25 13.78 -1.63 5.12
C GLU A 25 14.86 -0.97 5.96
N ASP A 26 14.56 0.18 6.58
CA ASP A 26 15.43 0.91 7.50
C ASP A 26 15.35 0.41 8.96
N GLY A 27 14.62 -0.69 9.20
CA GLY A 27 14.62 -1.41 10.47
C GLY A 27 13.63 -0.91 11.52
N GLN A 28 12.65 -0.09 11.15
CA GLN A 28 11.64 0.41 12.09
C GLN A 28 10.45 -0.56 12.20
N ASP A 29 10.01 -0.83 13.42
CA ASP A 29 8.83 -1.69 13.68
C ASP A 29 7.52 -0.99 13.27
N TRP A 30 6.64 -1.73 12.61
CA TRP A 30 5.37 -1.22 12.11
C TRP A 30 4.48 -0.67 13.23
N TYR A 31 4.29 -1.41 14.33
CA TYR A 31 3.43 -0.98 15.41
C TYR A 31 4.01 0.25 16.13
N GLY A 32 5.32 0.29 16.33
CA GLY A 32 6.03 1.45 16.89
C GLY A 32 5.94 2.70 16.00
N CYS A 33 5.85 2.55 14.68
CA CYS A 33 5.73 3.67 13.74
C CYS A 33 4.31 4.23 13.62
N GLN A 34 3.25 3.50 13.99
CA GLN A 34 1.86 3.96 13.81
C GLN A 34 1.59 5.31 14.49
N GLN A 35 2.21 5.55 15.65
CA GLN A 35 2.08 6.81 16.39
C GLN A 35 2.75 8.02 15.71
N LEU A 36 3.62 7.80 14.72
CA LEU A 36 4.32 8.87 14.00
C LEU A 36 3.42 9.54 12.95
N PHE A 37 2.30 8.90 12.60
CA PHE A 37 1.36 9.41 11.61
C PHE A 37 0.37 10.39 12.24
N SER A 38 0.15 11.52 11.57
CA SER A 38 -0.87 12.51 11.96
C SER A 38 -2.28 11.97 11.74
N ALA A 39 -3.26 12.35 12.55
CA ALA A 39 -4.66 11.93 12.35
C ALA A 39 -5.30 12.58 11.09
N ASP A 40 -4.85 13.77 10.71
CA ASP A 40 -5.46 14.62 9.67
C ASP A 40 -4.87 14.41 8.25
N THR A 41 -4.12 13.33 8.07
CA THR A 41 -3.43 12.99 6.82
C THR A 41 -3.98 11.71 6.20
N LEU A 42 -3.77 11.56 4.90
CA LEU A 42 -3.97 10.31 4.19
C LEU A 42 -2.75 9.40 4.39
N LYS A 43 -2.99 8.10 4.55
CA LYS A 43 -1.98 7.04 4.57
C LYS A 43 -2.28 6.15 3.40
N ILE A 44 -1.25 5.84 2.64
CA ILE A 44 -1.35 4.97 1.49
C ILE A 44 -0.41 3.79 1.64
N THR A 45 -0.86 2.62 1.20
CA THR A 45 0.02 1.49 0.94
C THR A 45 0.25 1.37 -0.55
N TYR A 46 1.48 1.05 -0.96
CA TYR A 46 1.80 0.81 -2.36
C TYR A 46 2.80 -0.34 -2.51
N ASP A 47 2.70 -1.04 -3.65
CA ASP A 47 3.54 -2.19 -3.98
C ASP A 47 4.91 -1.78 -4.57
N ASP A 48 5.68 -2.78 -4.99
CA ASP A 48 6.99 -2.64 -5.64
C ASP A 48 6.94 -1.94 -7.01
N ASN A 49 5.76 -1.86 -7.62
CA ASN A 49 5.49 -1.13 -8.86
C ASN A 49 4.92 0.26 -8.60
N ASP A 50 5.07 0.76 -7.37
CA ASP A 50 4.52 2.02 -6.86
C ASP A 50 2.99 2.11 -6.92
N VAL A 51 2.27 1.02 -7.21
CA VAL A 51 0.80 1.04 -7.37
C VAL A 51 0.14 1.18 -6.01
N ILE A 52 -0.75 2.15 -5.87
CA ILE A 52 -1.51 2.37 -4.63
C ILE A 52 -2.53 1.25 -4.48
N THR A 53 -2.53 0.61 -3.30
CA THR A 53 -3.37 -0.55 -2.96
C THR A 53 -4.32 -0.28 -1.82
N CYS A 54 -4.03 0.71 -0.98
CA CYS A 54 -4.92 1.18 0.07
C CYS A 54 -4.78 2.70 0.25
N ILE A 55 -5.88 3.35 0.64
CA ILE A 55 -5.92 4.76 1.05
C ILE A 55 -6.81 4.84 2.29
N THR A 56 -6.31 5.41 3.38
CA THR A 56 -7.06 5.53 4.65
C THR A 56 -6.62 6.77 5.42
N ARG A 57 -7.44 7.23 6.37
CA ARG A 57 -7.00 8.15 7.43
C ARG A 57 -6.61 7.42 8.71
N ASP A 58 -7.11 6.20 8.90
CA ASP A 58 -6.81 5.36 10.05
C ASP A 58 -5.68 4.39 9.71
N VAL A 59 -4.51 4.63 10.31
CA VAL A 59 -3.31 3.82 10.11
C VAL A 59 -3.40 2.47 10.81
N SER A 60 -4.21 2.35 11.87
CA SER A 60 -4.26 1.18 12.73
C SER A 60 -4.81 -0.07 12.02
N GLY A 61 -5.65 0.14 11.01
CA GLY A 61 -6.21 -0.92 10.17
C GLY A 61 -5.27 -1.44 9.07
N LEU A 62 -4.06 -0.88 8.92
CA LEU A 62 -3.13 -1.30 7.87
C LEU A 62 -2.26 -2.48 8.32
N TRP A 63 -2.09 -3.42 7.39
CA TRP A 63 -1.14 -4.53 7.48
C TRP A 63 -0.25 -4.53 6.23
N PRO A 64 0.83 -3.73 6.19
CA PRO A 64 1.59 -3.45 4.97
C PRO A 64 2.61 -4.55 4.61
N ALA A 65 2.32 -5.83 4.84
CA ALA A 65 3.27 -6.90 4.56
C ALA A 65 3.63 -6.96 3.07
N GLY A 66 4.93 -6.86 2.76
CA GLY A 66 5.45 -6.80 1.40
C GLY A 66 5.22 -5.45 0.70
N GLN A 67 4.79 -4.42 1.42
CA GLN A 67 4.41 -3.12 0.86
C GLN A 67 5.15 -1.98 1.54
N SER A 68 5.03 -0.80 0.95
CA SER A 68 5.49 0.45 1.53
C SER A 68 4.33 1.30 2.01
N VAL A 69 4.58 2.18 2.98
CA VAL A 69 3.59 3.12 3.52
C VAL A 69 4.09 4.56 3.36
N ALA A 70 3.23 5.43 2.84
CA ALA A 70 3.49 6.88 2.79
C ALA A 70 2.34 7.67 3.42
N GLU A 71 2.68 8.82 3.97
CA GLU A 71 1.75 9.79 4.52
C GLU A 71 1.66 11.00 3.58
N LEU A 72 0.44 11.51 3.39
CA LEU A 72 0.15 12.60 2.47
C LEU A 72 -0.79 13.62 3.11
N PRO A 73 -0.65 14.92 2.77
CA PRO A 73 -1.64 15.90 3.16
C PRO A 73 -2.99 15.56 2.53
N ASP A 74 -4.06 15.77 3.29
CA ASP A 74 -5.42 15.45 2.86
C ASP A 74 -6.01 16.56 1.98
N THR A 75 -5.52 16.65 0.74
CA THR A 75 -5.90 17.66 -0.25
C THR A 75 -6.87 17.09 -1.30
N ASP A 76 -7.60 17.97 -1.98
CA ASP A 76 -8.47 17.58 -3.11
C ASP A 76 -7.70 16.91 -4.25
N GLU A 77 -6.40 17.21 -4.42
CA GLU A 77 -5.55 16.56 -5.41
C GLU A 77 -5.28 15.09 -5.03
N ASN A 78 -4.83 14.84 -3.79
CA ASN A 78 -4.53 13.49 -3.31
C ASN A 78 -5.79 12.62 -3.17
N ARG A 79 -6.95 13.23 -2.86
CA ARG A 79 -8.25 12.54 -2.80
C ARG A 79 -8.78 12.07 -4.16
N ARG A 80 -8.16 12.46 -5.28
CA ARG A 80 -8.53 11.94 -6.62
C ARG A 80 -8.10 10.49 -6.82
N ALA A 81 -7.09 10.04 -6.08
CA ALA A 81 -6.67 8.66 -6.15
C ALA A 81 -7.67 7.72 -5.52
N ASP A 82 -7.73 6.53 -6.10
CA ASP A 82 -8.47 5.40 -5.62
C ASP A 82 -7.61 4.13 -5.70
N ILE A 83 -8.20 3.00 -5.31
CA ILE A 83 -7.54 1.69 -5.30
C ILE A 83 -7.87 0.85 -6.55
N SER A 84 -8.22 1.49 -7.67
CA SER A 84 -8.53 0.82 -8.94
C SER A 84 -7.29 0.28 -9.67
N CYS A 85 -6.11 0.35 -9.05
CA CYS A 85 -4.80 0.06 -9.65
C CYS A 85 -4.39 1.01 -10.80
N CYS A 86 -5.08 2.14 -10.95
CA CYS A 86 -4.78 3.21 -11.92
C CYS A 86 -3.96 4.36 -11.34
N TRP A 87 -3.55 4.28 -10.07
CA TRP A 87 -2.78 5.31 -9.38
C TRP A 87 -1.48 4.77 -8.82
N GLN A 88 -0.43 5.57 -8.90
CA GLN A 88 0.90 5.27 -8.38
C GLN A 88 1.36 6.35 -7.39
N PHE A 89 2.21 5.96 -6.45
CA PHE A 89 2.92 6.88 -5.57
C PHE A 89 4.41 6.92 -5.91
N LYS A 90 4.82 7.95 -6.64
CA LYS A 90 6.17 8.08 -7.19
C LYS A 90 6.77 9.43 -6.82
N ASP A 91 8.03 9.41 -6.37
CA ASP A 91 8.78 10.62 -6.00
C ASP A 91 8.03 11.56 -5.03
N GLY A 92 7.31 10.97 -4.08
CA GLY A 92 6.53 11.72 -3.08
C GLY A 92 5.17 12.23 -3.58
N LYS A 93 4.71 11.81 -4.77
CA LYS A 93 3.48 12.30 -5.39
C LYS A 93 2.56 11.18 -5.83
N VAL A 94 1.26 11.44 -5.71
CA VAL A 94 0.21 10.60 -6.28
C VAL A 94 0.03 10.98 -7.75
N VAL A 95 0.20 10.02 -8.65
CA VAL A 95 0.12 10.23 -10.10
C VAL A 95 -0.74 9.15 -10.75
N GLN A 96 -1.38 9.47 -11.87
CA GLN A 96 -2.04 8.45 -12.67
C GLN A 96 -0.99 7.50 -13.26
N ARG A 97 -1.27 6.20 -13.18
CA ARG A 97 -0.43 5.15 -13.71
C ARG A 97 -0.33 5.28 -15.23
N VAL A 98 0.90 5.26 -15.72
CA VAL A 98 1.18 5.11 -17.14
C VAL A 98 1.58 3.66 -17.37
N TYR A 99 0.69 2.89 -18.00
CA TYR A 99 0.96 1.49 -18.30
C TYR A 99 2.03 1.37 -19.39
N SER A 100 2.98 0.46 -19.18
CA SER A 100 3.87 0.02 -20.23
C SER A 100 3.10 -0.76 -21.31
N PRO A 101 3.61 -0.82 -22.55
CA PRO A 101 3.01 -1.64 -23.60
C PRO A 101 2.87 -3.12 -23.23
N GLU A 102 3.75 -3.65 -22.39
CA GLU A 102 3.68 -5.04 -21.93
C GLU A 102 2.53 -5.26 -20.95
N GLU A 103 2.35 -4.36 -19.99
CA GLU A 103 1.22 -4.42 -19.05
C GLU A 103 -0.12 -4.26 -19.76
N LEU A 104 -0.19 -3.38 -20.77
CA LEU A 104 -1.39 -3.24 -21.61
C LEU A 104 -1.69 -4.53 -22.37
N ARG A 105 -0.66 -5.24 -22.88
CA ARG A 105 -0.83 -6.54 -23.52
C ARG A 105 -1.35 -7.59 -22.54
N ARG A 106 -0.73 -7.72 -21.36
CA ARG A 106 -1.18 -8.66 -20.31
C ARG A 106 -2.60 -8.35 -19.84
N GLN A 107 -2.97 -7.08 -19.69
CA GLN A 107 -4.34 -6.69 -19.35
C GLN A 107 -5.33 -7.07 -20.45
N ALA A 108 -4.98 -6.81 -21.73
CA ALA A 108 -5.80 -7.22 -22.86
C ALA A 108 -6.00 -8.74 -22.90
N GLU A 109 -4.93 -9.51 -22.67
CA GLU A 109 -4.97 -10.98 -22.58
C GLU A 109 -5.86 -11.46 -21.42
N SER A 110 -5.71 -10.89 -20.23
CA SER A 110 -6.54 -11.24 -19.05
C SER A 110 -8.02 -10.89 -19.21
N LYS A 111 -8.33 -9.84 -19.99
CA LYS A 111 -9.71 -9.41 -20.25
C LYS A 111 -10.38 -10.27 -21.33
N ILE A 112 -9.60 -10.84 -22.24
CA ILE A 112 -10.09 -11.84 -23.22
C ILE A 112 -10.44 -13.15 -22.51
N GLU A 113 -9.73 -13.52 -21.44
CA GLU A 113 -9.94 -14.77 -20.69
C GLU A 113 -11.15 -14.76 -19.74
N ARG A 114 -11.84 -13.62 -19.57
CA ARG A 114 -13.14 -13.52 -18.88
C ARG A 114 -14.29 -13.28 -19.87
N PRO A 115 -14.62 -14.21 -20.79
CA PRO A 115 -15.89 -14.13 -21.50
C PRO A 115 -17.01 -14.37 -20.49
N GLY A 116 -18.09 -13.58 -20.61
CA GLY A 116 -19.17 -13.51 -19.62
C GLY A 116 -19.68 -14.88 -19.19
N VAL A 117 -19.77 -15.07 -17.87
CA VAL A 117 -20.65 -16.10 -17.31
C VAL A 117 -22.07 -15.61 -17.56
N ASP A 118 -22.62 -16.03 -18.69
CA ASP A 118 -24.02 -15.92 -19.04
C ASP A 118 -24.79 -16.82 -18.06
N THR A 119 -25.52 -16.22 -17.13
CA THR A 119 -26.51 -16.95 -16.30
C THR A 119 -27.85 -16.72 -16.96
N GLY A 120 -28.25 -17.69 -17.78
CA GLY A 120 -29.62 -17.82 -18.28
C GLY A 120 -30.60 -18.27 -17.21
#